data_AF-A0ABD0WJ98-F1
#
_entry.id   AF-A0ABD0WJ98-F1
#
_cell.length_a   1.000
_cell.length_b   1.000
_cell.length_c   1.000
_cell.angle_alpha   90.00
_cell.angle_beta   90.00
_cell.angle_gamma   90.00
#
_symmetry.space_group_name_H-M   'P 1'
#
loop_
_entity.id
_entity.type
_entity.pdbx_description
1 polymer ?
#
loop_
_entity_poly.entity_id
_entity_poly.type
_entity_poly.pdbx_seq_one_letter_code
_entity_poly.pdbx_strand_id
1 'polypeptide(L)'
;MSEYLLEEIFLKRSQQKKKTSPLNFKERLFILTLDKLSYYDYDLDKGKKKGLKGTVDIDKIKCVETVQTEPSAPTERQYPFQIIYDEGPLYIFAKSDEIRKQWIHKLKHVVRFNKDLMQKYHPCFWMDGMWQCCQQEVKQAMGCRVLEPKNGGFSNRSRRQSRKPLPPTPEEEKPLRPLPPQPPEQPALSSRA
;
A
#
# COMPACT_ATOMS: atom_id res chain seq x y z
N MET A 1 13.88 14.65 29.35
CA MET A 1 13.75 13.18 29.27
C MET A 1 12.53 12.89 28.41
N SER A 2 12.68 12.23 27.27
CA SER A 2 11.52 11.85 26.44
C SER A 2 10.80 10.69 27.14
N GLU A 3 9.54 10.89 27.49
CA GLU A 3 8.70 9.87 28.13
C GLU A 3 8.47 8.67 27.18
N TYR A 4 8.69 7.45 27.67
CA TYR A 4 8.38 6.24 26.93
C TYR A 4 6.89 5.95 27.02
N LEU A 5 6.21 5.95 25.87
CA LEU A 5 4.78 5.71 25.78
C LEU A 5 4.46 4.22 25.68
N LEU A 6 5.22 3.50 24.85
CA LEU A 6 5.12 2.05 24.67
C LEU A 6 6.50 1.47 24.35
N GLU A 7 6.74 0.25 24.81
CA GLU A 7 7.91 -0.54 24.47
C GLU A 7 7.45 -1.99 24.23
N GLU A 8 7.88 -2.60 23.12
CA GLU A 8 7.47 -3.97 22.77
C GLU A 8 8.42 -4.60 21.75
N ILE A 9 8.54 -5.94 21.80
CA ILE A 9 9.30 -6.70 20.81
C ILE A 9 8.39 -7.14 19.67
N PHE A 10 8.74 -6.73 18.45
CA PHE A 10 8.01 -7.08 17.24
C PHE A 10 8.90 -7.73 16.19
N LEU A 11 8.29 -8.58 15.38
CA LEU A 11 8.90 -9.02 14.13
C LEU A 11 8.73 -7.90 13.08
N LYS A 12 9.84 -7.37 12.58
CA LYS A 12 9.87 -6.31 11.57
C LYS A 12 10.23 -6.88 10.21
N ARG A 13 9.44 -6.57 9.19
CA ARG A 13 9.80 -6.88 7.80
C ARG A 13 10.74 -5.79 7.23
N SER A 14 11.70 -6.22 6.42
CA SER A 14 12.57 -5.33 5.64
C SER A 14 11.74 -4.49 4.68
N GLN A 15 12.03 -3.19 4.58
CA GLN A 15 11.28 -2.28 3.70
C GLN A 15 11.63 -2.40 2.21
N GLN A 16 12.60 -3.25 1.86
CA GLN A 16 13.08 -3.47 0.48
C GLN A 16 13.37 -2.14 -0.24
N LYS A 17 14.38 -1.39 0.25
CA LYS A 17 14.79 -0.12 -0.37
C LYS A 17 15.27 -0.29 -1.82
N LYS A 18 15.80 -1.47 -2.17
CA LYS A 18 16.08 -1.88 -3.56
C LYS A 18 15.10 -3.01 -3.96
N LYS A 19 14.59 -2.98 -5.20
CA LYS A 19 13.62 -3.98 -5.70
C LYS A 19 14.15 -5.42 -5.64
N THR A 20 15.45 -5.61 -5.88
CA THR A 20 16.11 -6.93 -5.86
C THR A 20 16.47 -7.42 -4.46
N SER A 21 16.25 -6.63 -3.40
CA SER A 21 16.62 -7.03 -2.05
C SER A 21 15.69 -8.12 -1.52
N PRO A 22 16.25 -9.21 -0.95
CA PRO A 22 15.45 -10.27 -0.38
C PRO A 22 14.61 -9.74 0.77
N LEU A 23 13.45 -10.34 0.92
CA LEU A 23 12.51 -10.03 1.97
C LEU A 23 12.99 -10.73 3.26
N ASN A 24 13.26 -9.94 4.29
CA ASN A 24 13.80 -10.42 5.56
C ASN A 24 12.91 -10.00 6.72
N PHE A 25 12.76 -10.86 7.72
CA PHE A 25 12.04 -10.60 8.95
C PHE A 25 13.01 -10.69 10.12
N LYS A 26 13.03 -9.68 10.98
CA LYS A 26 13.88 -9.68 12.16
C LYS A 26 13.15 -9.11 13.36
N GLU A 27 13.30 -9.75 14.50
CA GLU A 27 12.79 -9.21 15.76
C GLU A 27 13.54 -7.96 16.17
N ARG A 28 12.79 -6.95 16.61
CA ARG A 28 13.30 -5.65 17.02
C ARG A 28 12.53 -5.17 18.24
N LEU A 29 13.23 -4.56 19.18
CA LEU A 29 12.60 -3.82 20.26
C LEU A 29 12.17 -2.45 19.71
N PHE A 30 10.87 -2.20 19.70
CA PHE A 30 10.31 -0.91 19.33
C PHE A 30 10.02 -0.08 20.57
N ILE A 31 10.39 1.19 20.52
CA ILE A 31 10.15 2.17 21.57
C ILE A 31 9.42 3.36 20.94
N LEU A 32 8.22 3.64 21.44
CA LEU A 32 7.41 4.78 21.05
C LEU A 32 7.55 5.90 22.09
N THR A 33 7.89 7.09 21.60
CA THR A 33 7.88 8.35 22.34
C THR A 33 6.92 9.32 21.65
N LEU A 34 6.71 10.52 22.23
CA LEU A 34 5.90 11.56 21.58
C LEU A 34 6.52 12.07 20.26
N ASP A 35 7.85 12.06 20.15
CA ASP A 35 8.54 12.63 18.99
C ASP A 35 8.97 11.59 17.97
N LYS A 36 9.27 10.36 18.44
CA LYS A 36 9.92 9.33 17.61
C LYS A 36 9.41 7.93 17.92
N LEU A 37 9.32 7.11 16.87
CA LEU A 37 9.26 5.66 16.94
C LEU A 37 10.63 5.10 16.56
N SER A 38 11.36 4.53 17.52
CA SER A 38 12.69 3.95 17.29
C SER A 38 12.67 2.44 17.43
N TYR A 39 13.52 1.75 16.68
CA TYR A 39 13.68 0.30 16.80
C TYR A 39 15.14 -0.13 16.86
N TYR A 40 15.40 -1.09 17.74
CA TYR A 40 16.75 -1.53 18.12
C TYR A 40 16.91 -3.02 17.83
N ASP A 41 18.15 -3.45 17.62
CA ASP A 41 18.46 -4.88 17.78
C ASP A 41 18.19 -5.27 19.24
N TYR A 42 17.63 -6.46 19.45
CA TYR A 42 17.36 -7.00 20.77
C TYR A 42 18.00 -8.37 20.90
N ASP A 43 18.66 -8.61 22.01
CA ASP A 43 19.23 -9.91 22.37
C ASP A 43 18.25 -10.60 23.33
N LEU A 44 17.51 -11.60 22.82
CA LEU A 44 16.55 -12.36 23.63
C LEU A 44 17.25 -13.15 24.73
N ASP A 45 18.39 -13.78 24.42
CA ASP A 45 19.13 -14.64 25.36
C ASP A 45 19.68 -13.84 26.55
N LYS A 46 20.12 -12.60 26.29
CA LYS A 46 20.68 -11.70 27.31
C LYS A 46 19.69 -10.69 27.86
N GLY A 47 18.47 -10.61 27.31
CA GLY A 47 17.46 -9.61 27.67
C GLY A 47 17.94 -8.16 27.50
N LYS A 48 18.78 -7.87 26.50
CA LYS A 48 19.46 -6.57 26.36
C LYS A 48 19.19 -5.89 25.02
N LYS A 49 18.82 -4.60 25.10
CA LYS A 49 18.77 -3.68 23.96
C LYS A 49 20.18 -3.46 23.41
N LYS A 50 20.36 -3.68 22.11
CA LYS A 50 21.61 -3.45 21.38
C LYS A 50 21.52 -2.12 20.58
N GLY A 51 22.23 -2.02 19.47
CA GLY A 51 22.32 -0.80 18.66
C GLY A 51 21.00 -0.42 17.98
N LEU A 52 20.78 0.90 17.84
CA LEU A 52 19.69 1.49 17.07
C LEU A 52 19.77 1.03 15.60
N LYS A 53 18.64 0.57 15.05
CA LYS A 53 18.54 0.12 13.65
C LYS A 53 17.79 1.10 12.76
N GLY A 54 16.97 1.97 13.35
CA GLY A 54 16.32 3.05 12.65
C GLY A 54 15.27 3.73 13.51
N THR A 55 14.81 4.86 12.99
CA THR A 55 13.88 5.76 13.66
C THR A 55 12.93 6.34 12.63
N VAL A 56 11.68 6.53 13.04
CA VAL A 56 10.64 7.25 12.30
C VAL A 56 10.19 8.40 13.18
N ASP A 57 10.31 9.63 12.69
CA ASP A 57 9.78 10.79 13.40
C ASP A 57 8.25 10.76 13.35
N ILE A 58 7.60 11.07 14.47
CA ILE A 58 6.13 10.93 14.62
C ILE A 58 5.40 11.88 13.68
N ASP A 59 5.94 13.08 13.44
CA ASP A 59 5.39 14.09 12.53
C ASP A 59 5.35 13.65 11.06
N LYS A 60 6.26 12.76 10.63
CA LYS A 60 6.33 12.20 9.28
C LYS A 60 5.39 11.02 9.04
N ILE A 61 4.76 10.50 10.09
CA ILE A 61 3.81 9.39 9.93
C ILE A 61 2.52 9.92 9.30
N LYS A 62 2.15 9.30 8.18
CA LYS A 62 0.98 9.68 7.37
C LYS A 62 -0.21 8.76 7.58
N CYS A 63 0.01 7.50 8.00
CA CYS A 63 -1.05 6.56 8.29
C CYS A 63 -0.55 5.41 9.17
N VAL A 64 -1.41 4.91 10.04
CA VAL A 64 -1.18 3.68 10.82
C VAL A 64 -2.43 2.81 10.75
N GLU A 65 -2.30 1.61 10.19
CA GLU A 65 -3.45 0.70 10.03
C GLU A 65 -3.06 -0.78 10.11
N THR A 66 -4.07 -1.63 10.29
CA THR A 66 -3.90 -3.08 10.12
C THR A 66 -3.58 -3.43 8.66
N VAL A 67 -2.91 -4.57 8.48
CA VAL A 67 -2.68 -5.17 7.16
C VAL A 67 -3.43 -6.49 7.10
N GLN A 68 -3.98 -6.84 5.94
CA GLN A 68 -4.56 -8.15 5.71
C GLN A 68 -3.47 -9.23 5.77
N THR A 69 -3.69 -10.21 6.62
CA THR A 69 -2.83 -11.39 6.78
C THR A 69 -2.87 -12.24 5.53
N GLU A 70 -1.72 -12.84 5.19
CA GLU A 70 -1.69 -13.86 4.15
C GLU A 70 -2.37 -15.15 4.68
N PRO A 71 -3.18 -15.86 3.85
CA PRO A 71 -3.87 -17.07 4.29
C PRO A 71 -2.94 -18.17 4.83
N SER A 72 -1.72 -18.25 4.31
CA SER A 72 -0.69 -19.23 4.67
C SER A 72 0.39 -18.66 5.59
N ALA A 73 0.12 -17.54 6.28
CA ALA A 73 1.09 -16.91 7.15
C ALA A 73 1.42 -17.80 8.37
N PRO A 74 2.71 -17.97 8.73
CA PRO A 74 3.09 -18.57 10.01
C PRO A 74 2.48 -17.83 11.20
N THR A 75 2.37 -18.51 12.35
CA THR A 75 1.77 -17.97 13.58
C THR A 75 2.35 -16.61 13.99
N GLU A 76 3.67 -16.46 13.88
CA GLU A 76 4.40 -15.22 14.20
C GLU A 76 4.02 -14.01 13.31
N ARG A 77 3.31 -14.25 12.20
CA ARG A 77 2.93 -13.23 11.21
C ARG A 77 1.42 -12.99 11.15
N GLN A 78 0.65 -13.48 12.12
CA GLN A 78 -0.81 -13.36 12.14
C GLN A 78 -1.33 -11.97 12.50
N TYR A 79 -0.53 -11.12 13.14
CA TYR A 79 -1.00 -9.80 13.58
C TYR A 79 -0.19 -8.64 12.98
N PRO A 80 -0.21 -8.48 11.64
CA PRO A 80 0.50 -7.39 10.98
C PRO A 80 -0.25 -6.07 11.10
N PHE A 81 0.53 -5.01 11.16
CA PHE A 81 0.11 -3.63 10.97
C PHE A 81 1.19 -2.86 10.21
N GLN A 82 0.81 -1.72 9.65
CA GLN A 82 1.69 -0.88 8.87
C GLN A 82 1.74 0.55 9.40
N ILE A 83 2.91 1.15 9.27
CA ILE A 83 3.15 2.57 9.51
C ILE A 83 3.66 3.15 8.19
N ILE A 84 2.89 4.07 7.59
CA ILE A 84 3.23 4.71 6.32
C ILE A 84 3.83 6.07 6.64
N TYR A 85 5.04 6.31 6.15
CA TYR A 85 5.76 7.58 6.23
C TYR A 85 6.51 7.82 4.91
N ASP A 86 7.38 8.84 4.85
CA ASP A 86 8.06 9.27 3.62
C ASP A 86 8.80 8.16 2.86
N GLU A 87 9.48 7.24 3.55
CA GLU A 87 10.21 6.13 2.89
C GLU A 87 9.30 4.96 2.46
N GLY A 88 7.99 5.07 2.69
CA GLY A 88 6.96 4.09 2.37
C GLY A 88 6.51 3.26 3.59
N PRO A 89 5.78 2.15 3.36
CA PRO A 89 5.24 1.33 4.44
C PRO A 89 6.33 0.61 5.23
N LEU A 90 6.26 0.72 6.55
CA LEU A 90 6.94 -0.13 7.52
C LEU A 90 5.96 -1.18 8.04
N TYR A 91 6.21 -2.45 7.73
CA TYR A 91 5.40 -3.57 8.22
C TYR A 91 5.98 -4.17 9.50
N ILE A 92 5.12 -4.31 10.50
CA ILE A 92 5.42 -4.80 11.84
C ILE A 92 4.40 -5.87 12.20
N PHE A 93 4.82 -6.93 12.86
CA PHE A 93 3.98 -8.06 13.26
C PHE A 93 4.01 -8.18 14.78
N ALA A 94 2.82 -8.08 15.38
CA ALA A 94 2.62 -8.24 16.82
C ALA A 94 2.52 -9.72 17.22
N LYS A 95 2.84 -10.00 18.49
CA LYS A 95 2.70 -11.36 19.06
C LYS A 95 1.24 -11.73 19.32
N SER A 96 0.38 -10.75 19.55
CA SER A 96 -1.05 -10.94 19.76
C SER A 96 -1.87 -9.79 19.15
N ASP A 97 -3.18 -10.01 18.98
CA ASP A 97 -4.08 -8.99 18.47
C ASP A 97 -4.27 -7.82 19.46
N GLU A 98 -4.23 -8.11 20.75
CA GLU A 98 -4.36 -7.11 21.82
C GLU A 98 -3.21 -6.10 21.74
N ILE A 99 -1.97 -6.61 21.62
CA ILE A 99 -0.77 -5.78 21.46
C ILE A 99 -0.88 -4.96 20.17
N ARG A 100 -1.28 -5.58 19.05
CA ARG A 100 -1.50 -4.87 17.78
C ARG A 100 -2.49 -3.71 17.95
N LYS A 101 -3.65 -3.97 18.56
CA LYS A 101 -4.71 -2.97 18.78
C LYS A 101 -4.23 -1.84 19.67
N GLN A 102 -3.55 -2.16 20.77
CA GLN A 102 -2.97 -1.17 21.70
C GLN A 102 -1.99 -0.24 20.98
N TRP A 103 -1.07 -0.81 20.20
CA TRP A 103 -0.07 -0.05 19.46
C TRP A 103 -0.68 0.82 18.38
N ILE A 104 -1.60 0.29 17.56
CA ILE A 104 -2.31 1.08 16.55
C ILE A 104 -3.09 2.21 17.22
N HIS A 105 -3.78 1.93 18.33
CA HIS A 105 -4.56 2.94 19.05
C HIS A 105 -3.67 4.09 19.55
N LYS A 106 -2.55 3.76 20.21
CA LYS A 106 -1.61 4.76 20.74
C LYS A 106 -0.91 5.53 19.62
N LEU A 107 -0.47 4.85 18.57
CA LEU A 107 0.14 5.48 17.40
C LEU A 107 -0.83 6.45 16.73
N LYS A 108 -2.08 6.03 16.46
CA LYS A 108 -3.13 6.91 15.93
C LYS A 108 -3.39 8.12 16.83
N HIS A 109 -3.29 7.95 18.15
CA HIS A 109 -3.46 9.05 19.09
C HIS A 109 -2.32 10.08 19.00
N VAL A 110 -1.06 9.64 18.88
CA VAL A 110 0.09 10.56 18.81
C VAL A 110 0.20 11.27 17.45
N VAL A 111 -0.20 10.61 16.35
CA VAL A 111 -0.12 11.22 15.00
C VAL A 111 -1.34 12.07 14.63
N ARG A 112 -2.37 12.14 15.47
CA ARG A 112 -3.69 12.73 15.11
C ARG A 112 -3.66 14.19 14.65
N PHE A 113 -2.59 14.92 14.98
CA PHE A 113 -2.42 16.34 14.63
C PHE A 113 -1.38 16.56 13.53
N ASN A 114 -0.87 15.50 12.90
CA ASN A 114 0.04 15.63 11.77
C ASN A 114 -0.68 16.26 10.57
N LYS A 115 0.04 17.09 9.82
CA LYS A 115 -0.52 17.84 8.69
C LYS A 115 -0.80 16.94 7.47
N ASP A 116 0.02 15.89 7.29
CA ASP A 116 0.03 15.05 6.09
C ASP A 116 -0.65 13.68 6.30
N LEU A 117 -1.69 13.63 7.14
CA LEU A 117 -2.46 12.40 7.34
C LEU A 117 -3.22 12.01 6.06
N MET A 118 -2.96 10.79 5.57
CA MET A 118 -3.63 10.28 4.37
C MET A 118 -5.09 9.96 4.66
N GLN A 119 -5.96 10.15 3.67
CA GLN A 119 -7.38 9.74 3.74
C GLN A 119 -7.64 8.35 3.17
N LYS A 120 -6.65 7.80 2.46
CA LYS A 120 -6.71 6.47 1.87
C LYS A 120 -5.42 5.71 2.15
N TYR A 121 -5.52 4.39 2.27
CA TYR A 121 -4.41 3.50 2.53
C TYR A 121 -4.53 2.21 1.70
N HIS A 122 -3.47 1.42 1.69
CA HIS A 122 -3.45 0.11 1.05
C HIS A 122 -3.59 -0.98 2.12
N PRO A 123 -4.66 -1.80 2.12
CA PRO A 123 -4.90 -2.78 3.17
C PRO A 123 -4.03 -4.04 3.07
N CYS A 124 -3.34 -4.27 1.95
CA CYS A 124 -2.49 -5.43 1.73
C CYS A 124 -1.02 -5.03 1.59
N PHE A 125 -0.12 -6.01 1.64
CA PHE A 125 1.31 -5.78 1.49
C PHE A 125 1.70 -5.23 0.10
N TRP A 126 2.78 -4.45 0.07
CA TRP A 126 3.57 -4.17 -1.12
C TRP A 126 4.58 -5.30 -1.32
N MET A 127 4.47 -6.05 -2.42
CA MET A 127 5.33 -7.22 -2.73
C MET A 127 5.57 -7.30 -4.23
N ASP A 128 6.75 -7.75 -4.63
CA ASP A 128 7.12 -7.98 -6.04
C ASP A 128 6.85 -6.78 -6.96
N GLY A 129 7.06 -5.58 -6.41
CA GLY A 129 6.89 -4.33 -7.15
C GLY A 129 5.45 -3.85 -7.30
N MET A 130 4.47 -4.48 -6.62
CA MET A 130 3.06 -4.08 -6.70
C MET A 130 2.32 -4.15 -5.36
N TRP A 131 1.23 -3.40 -5.24
CA TRP A 131 0.30 -3.49 -4.12
C TRP A 131 -0.66 -4.67 -4.29
N GLN A 132 -0.66 -5.61 -3.35
CA GLN A 132 -1.50 -6.82 -3.44
C GLN A 132 -3.02 -6.55 -3.34
N CYS A 133 -3.42 -5.33 -2.95
CA CYS A 133 -4.82 -4.94 -2.84
C CYS A 133 -5.42 -4.36 -4.14
N CYS A 134 -4.59 -3.77 -5.01
CA CYS A 134 -5.08 -3.02 -6.18
C CYS A 134 -4.15 -3.09 -7.40
N GLN A 135 -3.07 -3.87 -7.33
CA GLN A 135 -2.08 -4.09 -8.37
C GLN A 135 -1.36 -2.82 -8.86
N GLN A 136 -1.43 -1.71 -8.12
CA GLN A 136 -0.65 -0.52 -8.43
C GLN A 136 0.85 -0.82 -8.30
N GLU A 137 1.65 -0.45 -9.31
CA GLU A 137 3.11 -0.72 -9.41
C GLU A 137 3.99 0.43 -8.90
N VAL A 138 3.38 1.43 -8.24
CA VAL A 138 4.10 2.53 -7.60
C VAL A 138 3.94 2.43 -6.08
N LYS A 139 5.07 2.29 -5.37
CA LYS A 139 5.08 2.09 -3.90
C LYS A 139 4.48 3.28 -3.15
N GLN A 140 4.61 4.47 -3.70
CA GLN A 140 4.06 5.72 -3.15
C GLN A 140 2.69 6.08 -3.72
N ALA A 141 2.04 5.16 -4.44
CA ALA A 141 0.75 5.45 -5.03
C ALA A 141 -0.33 5.64 -3.96
N MET A 142 -1.33 6.46 -4.28
CA MET A 142 -2.45 6.72 -3.39
C MET A 142 -3.16 5.42 -2.97
N GLY A 143 -3.52 5.33 -1.69
CA GLY A 143 -4.25 4.19 -1.13
C GLY A 143 -5.55 3.85 -1.87
N CYS A 144 -5.88 2.57 -1.95
CA CYS A 144 -7.10 2.10 -2.61
C CYS A 144 -8.32 1.97 -1.67
N ARG A 145 -8.13 2.05 -0.35
CA ARG A 145 -9.21 1.99 0.66
C ARG A 145 -9.28 3.29 1.45
N VAL A 146 -10.49 3.82 1.65
CA VAL A 146 -10.75 5.02 2.46
C VAL A 146 -10.60 4.68 3.95
N LEU A 147 -9.99 5.57 4.73
CA LEU A 147 -9.99 5.48 6.19
C LEU A 147 -11.36 5.86 6.73
N GLU A 148 -11.95 5.03 7.58
CA GLU A 148 -13.18 5.35 8.29
C GLU A 148 -12.89 6.40 9.36
N PRO A 149 -13.51 7.60 9.33
CA PRO A 149 -13.35 8.58 10.40
C PRO A 149 -14.00 8.07 11.69
N LYS A 150 -13.34 8.31 12.84
CA LYS A 150 -13.80 7.87 14.17
C LYS A 150 -15.12 8.51 14.65
N ASN A 151 -15.69 9.47 13.92
CA ASN A 151 -16.96 10.09 14.26
C ASN A 151 -18.05 9.53 13.36
N GLY A 152 -18.83 8.60 13.91
CA GLY A 152 -20.03 8.06 13.26
C GLY A 152 -20.98 9.18 12.84
N GLY A 153 -21.26 9.23 11.54
CA GLY A 153 -22.16 10.21 10.95
C GLY A 153 -22.37 9.94 9.47
N PHE A 154 -23.19 8.93 9.16
CA PHE A 154 -23.91 8.79 7.89
C PHE A 154 -23.10 8.84 6.57
N SER A 155 -22.14 7.95 6.34
CA SER A 155 -21.76 7.62 4.96
C SER A 155 -22.44 6.33 4.53
N ASN A 156 -23.66 6.51 4.02
CA ASN A 156 -24.38 5.64 3.11
C ASN A 156 -23.69 4.31 2.74
N ARG A 157 -24.29 3.22 3.22
CA ARG A 157 -24.24 1.86 2.63
C ARG A 157 -24.97 1.84 1.27
N SER A 158 -24.75 2.84 0.42
CA SER A 158 -25.35 2.93 -0.91
C SER A 158 -24.54 2.07 -1.88
N ARG A 159 -24.94 0.80 -1.94
CA ARG A 159 -25.32 0.16 -3.20
C ARG A 159 -24.45 0.57 -4.41
N ARG A 160 -23.24 0.00 -4.53
CA ARG A 160 -22.66 -0.22 -5.87
C ARG A 160 -23.25 -1.50 -6.47
N GLN A 161 -24.57 -1.50 -6.65
CA GLN A 161 -25.18 -2.24 -7.75
C GLN A 161 -25.36 -1.26 -8.91
N SER A 162 -25.11 -1.76 -10.11
CA SER A 162 -25.20 -1.07 -11.39
C SER A 162 -24.02 -0.15 -11.74
N ARG A 163 -22.96 -0.76 -12.30
CA ARG A 163 -22.20 -0.10 -13.36
C ARG A 163 -23.19 0.15 -14.50
N LYS A 164 -23.73 1.36 -14.60
CA LYS A 164 -24.30 1.83 -15.86
C LYS A 164 -23.22 1.68 -16.94
N PRO A 165 -23.52 1.09 -18.10
CA PRO A 165 -22.58 1.06 -19.21
C PRO A 165 -22.13 2.48 -19.55
N LEU A 166 -20.88 2.61 -19.96
CA LEU A 166 -20.37 3.85 -20.55
C LEU A 166 -21.31 4.25 -21.72
N PRO A 167 -21.58 5.55 -21.92
CA PRO A 167 -22.28 5.98 -23.13
C PRO A 167 -21.49 5.49 -24.36
N PRO A 168 -22.16 5.01 -25.43
CA PRO A 168 -21.47 4.65 -26.65
C PRO A 168 -20.71 5.88 -27.17
N THR A 169 -19.42 5.70 -27.44
CA THR A 169 -18.61 6.65 -28.21
C THR A 169 -19.35 7.00 -29.50
N PRO A 170 -19.45 8.28 -29.89
CA PRO A 170 -19.97 8.62 -31.21
C PRO A 170 -19.06 7.97 -32.25
N GLU A 171 -19.65 7.23 -33.18
CA GLU A 171 -18.95 6.69 -34.35
C GLU A 171 -18.34 7.87 -35.12
N GLU A 172 -17.01 7.93 -35.17
CA GLU A 172 -16.34 8.71 -36.21
C GLU A 172 -16.70 8.07 -37.55
N GLU A 173 -17.64 8.69 -38.27
CA GLU A 173 -17.80 8.48 -39.70
C GLU A 173 -16.46 8.81 -40.37
N LYS A 174 -15.70 7.78 -40.72
CA LYS A 174 -14.56 7.91 -41.62
C LYS A 174 -15.06 8.53 -42.93
N PRO A 175 -14.54 9.69 -43.36
CA PRO A 175 -14.79 10.15 -44.72
C PRO A 175 -14.15 9.14 -45.67
N LEU A 176 -14.98 8.49 -46.50
CA LEU A 176 -14.52 7.65 -47.59
C LEU A 176 -13.68 8.52 -48.52
N ARG A 177 -12.36 8.33 -48.48
CA ARG A 177 -11.44 8.90 -49.46
C ARG A 177 -11.79 8.29 -50.83
N PRO A 178 -12.04 9.07 -51.89
CA PRO A 178 -12.30 8.51 -53.21
C PRO A 178 -11.11 7.69 -53.69
N LEU A 179 -11.39 6.50 -54.24
CA LEU A 179 -10.39 5.67 -54.89
C LEU A 179 -9.91 6.36 -56.18
N PRO A 180 -8.61 6.26 -56.55
CA PRO A 180 -8.12 6.80 -57.81
C PRO A 180 -8.74 6.05 -59.00
N PRO A 181 -8.94 6.73 -60.15
CA PRO A 181 -9.57 6.14 -61.33
C PRO A 181 -8.74 4.99 -61.90
N GLN A 182 -9.40 3.92 -62.34
CA GLN A 182 -8.76 2.80 -63.02
C GLN A 182 -8.27 3.21 -64.42
N PRO A 183 -7.17 2.61 -64.93
CA PRO A 183 -6.71 2.82 -66.29
C PRO A 183 -7.68 2.21 -67.32
N PRO A 184 -7.76 2.76 -68.55
CA PRO A 184 -8.65 2.24 -69.59
C PRO A 184 -8.27 0.83 -70.06
N GLU A 185 -9.29 -0.01 -70.25
CA GLU A 185 -9.17 -1.35 -70.82
C GLU A 185 -8.64 -1.31 -72.27
N GLN A 186 -7.68 -2.19 -72.58
CA GLN A 186 -7.20 -2.41 -73.94
C GLN A 186 -8.19 -3.31 -74.71
N PRO A 187 -8.46 -3.05 -76.00
CA PRO A 187 -9.37 -3.88 -76.77
C PRO A 187 -8.77 -5.27 -77.05
N ALA A 188 -9.62 -6.28 -76.94
CA ALA A 188 -9.32 -7.67 -77.25
C ALA A 188 -8.84 -7.85 -78.70
N LEU A 189 -7.65 -8.42 -78.87
CA LEU A 189 -7.20 -8.96 -80.15
C LEU A 189 -7.94 -10.26 -80.42
N SER A 190 -8.85 -10.20 -81.39
CA SER A 190 -9.54 -11.34 -81.98
C SER A 190 -8.54 -12.29 -82.62
N SER A 191 -8.58 -13.55 -82.18
CA SER A 191 -7.93 -14.67 -82.83
C SER A 191 -8.63 -15.01 -84.15
N ARG A 192 -7.87 -15.13 -85.25
CA ARG A 192 -8.26 -15.96 -86.39
C ARG A 192 -7.05 -16.77 -86.87
N ALA A 193 -7.38 -18.06 -87.02
CA ALA A 193 -6.79 -19.18 -87.77
C ALA A 193 -5.48 -18.94 -88.53
#